data_AF-A0A1Y2F450-F1
#
_entry.id   AF-A0A1Y2F450-F1
#
_cell.length_a   1.000
_cell.length_b   1.000
_cell.length_c   1.000
_cell.angle_alpha   90.00
_cell.angle_beta   90.00
_cell.angle_gamma   90.00
#
_symmetry.space_group_name_H-M   'P 1'
#
loop_
_entity.id
_entity.type
_entity.pdbx_description
1 polymer ?
#
loop_
_entity_poly.entity_id
_entity_poly.type
_entity_poly.pdbx_seq_one_letter_code
_entity_poly.pdbx_strand_id
1 'polypeptide(L)'
;MKLLFIIVFITLINYSFCSINRGKYLELDKGTTTAYLVAENCEKIYICGKQDTDGWWIFGDDILKNCYYRNKSVDDINLDDDKYDNPDNCPGKRYAYVSSNSCSLLSDGVNKISGKTLSKDALYYDMDTTNKRVLTEWGWCTYRYDQMDSNWMSYVKDDLKLNQINIPGTHDSGTYDISKSWKLDKDLSDAVLMGSNNRY
;
A
#
# COMPACT_ATOMS: atom_id res chain seq x y z
N MET A 1 -34.09 27.93 -10.34
CA MET A 1 -33.07 26.91 -10.64
C MET A 1 -31.63 27.37 -10.31
N LYS A 2 -31.39 28.10 -9.21
CA LYS A 2 -30.02 28.48 -8.77
C LYS A 2 -29.60 27.87 -7.42
N LEU A 3 -30.56 27.37 -6.64
CA LEU A 3 -30.27 26.71 -5.34
C LEU A 3 -29.79 25.26 -5.47
N LEU A 4 -30.19 24.53 -6.53
CA LEU A 4 -29.82 23.12 -6.71
C LEU A 4 -28.34 22.91 -7.06
N PHE A 5 -27.68 23.88 -7.69
CA PHE A 5 -26.26 23.77 -8.04
C PHE A 5 -25.31 23.91 -6.84
N ILE A 6 -25.71 24.65 -5.80
CA ILE A 6 -24.86 24.88 -4.61
C ILE A 6 -24.85 23.65 -3.71
N ILE A 7 -25.98 22.93 -3.59
CA ILE A 7 -26.06 21.71 -2.77
C ILE A 7 -25.20 20.59 -3.36
N VAL A 8 -25.16 20.44 -4.69
CA VAL A 8 -24.34 19.43 -5.37
C VAL A 8 -22.84 19.66 -5.13
N PHE A 9 -22.39 20.91 -5.13
CA PHE A 9 -20.99 21.25 -4.82
C PHE A 9 -20.61 20.95 -3.36
N ILE A 10 -21.49 21.24 -2.38
CA ILE A 10 -21.22 20.95 -0.96
C ILE A 10 -21.17 19.43 -0.72
N THR A 11 -22.01 18.64 -1.40
CA THR A 11 -21.95 17.18 -1.31
C THR A 11 -20.73 16.57 -2.00
N LEU A 12 -20.20 17.19 -3.06
CA LEU A 12 -18.97 16.73 -3.74
C LEU A 12 -17.71 17.05 -2.94
N ILE A 13 -17.67 18.19 -2.22
CA ILE A 13 -16.50 18.59 -1.42
C ILE A 13 -16.29 17.65 -0.22
N ASN A 14 -17.35 17.06 0.34
CA ASN A 14 -17.25 16.05 1.40
C ASN A 14 -16.63 14.71 0.93
N TYR A 15 -16.35 14.54 -0.36
CA TYR A 15 -15.76 13.31 -0.90
C TYR A 15 -14.28 13.42 -1.26
N SER A 16 -13.66 14.60 -1.19
CA SER A 16 -12.37 14.83 -1.84
C SER A 16 -11.14 14.83 -0.93
N PHE A 17 -11.29 14.85 0.39
CA PHE A 17 -10.14 14.83 1.30
C PHE A 17 -10.30 13.64 2.25
N CYS A 18 -9.29 12.78 2.27
CA CYS A 18 -9.28 11.51 3.00
C CYS A 18 -8.21 11.48 4.10
N SER A 19 -7.35 12.50 4.14
CA SER A 19 -6.45 12.81 5.25
C SER A 19 -6.25 14.32 5.35
N ILE A 20 -5.90 14.81 6.54
CA ILE A 20 -5.61 16.21 6.83
C ILE A 20 -4.10 16.35 7.06
N ASN A 21 -3.44 17.18 6.25
CA ASN A 21 -2.02 17.48 6.42
C ASN A 21 -1.80 18.42 7.63
N ARG A 22 -1.00 17.99 8.60
CA ARG A 22 -0.68 18.71 9.85
C ARG A 22 0.77 19.19 9.90
N GLY A 23 1.42 19.38 8.75
CA GLY A 23 2.84 19.72 8.69
C GLY A 23 3.67 18.45 8.68
N LYS A 24 4.13 17.97 9.85
CA LYS A 24 5.03 16.80 9.98
C LYS A 24 4.35 15.43 9.91
N TYR A 25 3.02 15.38 9.88
CA TYR A 25 2.26 14.13 9.86
C TYR A 25 0.92 14.31 9.11
N LEU A 26 0.29 13.19 8.78
CA LEU A 26 -1.05 13.14 8.20
C LEU A 26 -2.03 12.62 9.24
N GLU A 27 -3.13 13.33 9.46
CA GLU A 27 -4.26 12.84 10.22
C GLU A 27 -5.21 12.10 9.27
N LEU A 28 -5.56 10.85 9.58
CA LEU A 28 -6.46 10.06 8.76
C LEU A 28 -7.91 10.49 9.00
N ASP A 29 -8.59 10.91 7.93
CA ASP A 29 -9.99 11.33 7.99
C ASP A 29 -10.90 10.15 7.65
N LYS A 30 -12.09 10.09 8.27
CA LYS A 30 -13.15 9.07 8.12
C LYS A 30 -13.10 7.81 8.98
N GLY A 31 -12.32 7.76 10.06
CA GLY A 31 -12.39 6.69 11.06
C GLY A 31 -13.22 7.07 12.30
N THR A 32 -13.86 6.10 12.97
CA THR A 32 -14.34 6.29 14.36
C THR A 32 -13.18 6.51 15.34
N THR A 33 -11.98 6.13 14.92
CA THR A 33 -10.73 6.28 15.66
C THR A 33 -9.83 7.20 14.86
N THR A 34 -9.48 8.34 15.44
CA THR A 34 -8.43 9.23 14.89
C THR A 34 -7.11 8.47 14.88
N ALA A 35 -6.47 8.45 13.71
CA ALA A 35 -5.16 7.85 13.51
C ALA A 35 -4.27 8.82 12.73
N TYR A 36 -2.96 8.67 12.87
CA TYR A 36 -1.97 9.55 12.26
C TYR A 36 -0.93 8.73 11.51
N LEU A 37 -0.43 9.26 10.38
CA LEU A 37 0.73 8.72 9.67
C LEU A 37 1.92 9.65 9.79
N VAL A 38 3.08 9.07 10.07
CA VAL A 38 4.36 9.78 10.16
C VAL A 38 5.45 8.95 9.48
N ALA A 39 6.35 9.61 8.78
CA ALA A 39 7.48 8.97 8.13
C ALA A 39 8.76 9.21 8.93
N GLU A 40 9.56 8.18 9.19
CA GLU A 40 10.93 8.31 9.69
C GLU A 40 11.91 8.20 8.52
N ASN A 41 12.65 9.28 8.28
CA ASN A 41 13.63 9.41 7.19
C ASN A 41 13.09 9.00 5.81
N CYS A 42 11.77 9.05 5.61
CA CYS A 42 11.09 8.51 4.42
C CYS A 42 11.36 7.02 4.10
N GLU A 43 11.88 6.26 5.06
CA GLU A 43 12.15 4.83 4.91
C GLU A 43 11.08 3.98 5.58
N LYS A 44 10.51 4.48 6.69
CA LYS A 44 9.50 3.77 7.47
C LYS A 44 8.31 4.66 7.72
N ILE A 45 7.12 4.12 7.49
CA ILE A 45 5.86 4.81 7.77
C ILE A 45 5.21 4.14 8.97
N TYR A 46 4.91 4.95 9.98
CA TYR A 46 4.22 4.52 11.19
C TYR A 46 2.78 4.99 11.13
N ILE A 47 1.90 4.18 11.72
CA ILE A 47 0.53 4.57 12.01
C ILE A 47 0.33 4.63 13.52
N CYS A 48 -0.16 5.75 14.02
CA CYS A 48 -0.33 6.03 15.44
C CYS A 48 -1.80 6.28 15.76
N GLY A 49 -2.22 5.94 16.98
CA GLY A 49 -3.56 6.26 17.48
C GLY A 49 -3.64 7.65 18.13
N LYS A 50 -4.86 8.08 18.47
CA LYS A 50 -5.08 9.26 19.32
C LYS A 50 -4.88 8.95 20.81
N GLN A 51 -4.34 9.94 21.52
CA GLN A 51 -4.33 9.99 22.98
C GLN A 51 -5.70 10.42 23.51
N ASP A 52 -6.30 9.61 24.39
CA ASP A 52 -7.30 10.13 25.35
C ASP A 52 -6.52 10.90 26.41
N THR A 53 -6.44 12.22 26.26
CA THR A 53 -6.15 13.09 27.39
C THR A 53 -7.12 14.24 27.38
N ASP A 54 -8.12 14.12 28.25
CA ASP A 54 -8.65 15.23 29.01
C ASP A 54 -7.48 16.06 29.55
N GLY A 55 -7.20 17.22 28.96
CA GLY A 55 -6.30 18.20 29.56
C GLY A 55 -5.30 18.82 28.61
N TRP A 56 -5.61 20.06 28.23
CA TRP A 56 -4.65 21.17 28.07
C TRP A 56 -3.52 21.03 27.03
N TRP A 57 -3.83 21.48 25.81
CA TRP A 57 -2.90 21.75 24.71
C TRP A 57 -2.15 23.08 24.91
N ILE A 58 -1.56 23.29 26.08
CA ILE A 58 -0.80 24.52 26.35
C ILE A 58 0.58 24.12 26.86
N PHE A 59 1.53 24.02 25.92
CA PHE A 59 2.97 23.76 26.09
C PHE A 59 3.39 22.30 26.39
N GLY A 60 4.06 21.67 25.42
CA GLY A 60 4.95 20.53 25.67
C GLY A 60 4.71 19.32 24.77
N ASP A 61 5.46 19.28 23.67
CA ASP A 61 5.82 18.12 22.85
C ASP A 61 4.73 17.53 21.94
N ASP A 62 4.97 17.60 20.62
CA ASP A 62 4.15 16.97 19.59
C ASP A 62 4.37 15.44 19.57
N ILE A 63 3.90 14.74 20.62
CA ILE A 63 4.10 13.30 20.81
C ILE A 63 2.93 12.49 20.27
N LEU A 64 3.20 11.54 19.37
CA LEU A 64 2.25 10.53 18.92
C LEU A 64 2.41 9.25 19.74
N LYS A 65 1.28 8.64 20.12
CA LYS A 65 1.23 7.44 20.97
C LYS A 65 0.59 6.26 20.25
N ASN A 66 0.75 5.07 20.84
CA ASN A 66 0.19 3.82 20.28
C ASN A 66 0.60 3.67 18.82
N CYS A 67 1.89 3.84 18.56
CA CYS A 67 2.45 3.83 17.23
C CYS A 67 2.83 2.40 16.81
N TYR A 68 2.61 2.11 15.53
CA TYR A 68 2.88 0.80 14.96
C TYR A 68 3.64 0.95 13.65
N TYR A 69 4.69 0.13 13.51
CA TYR A 69 5.26 -0.19 12.21
C TYR A 69 4.69 -1.54 11.78
N ARG A 70 3.76 -1.51 10.80
CA ARG A 70 3.01 -2.68 10.34
C ARG A 70 2.21 -3.32 11.48
N ASN A 71 2.71 -4.42 12.06
CA ASN A 71 2.10 -5.10 13.22
C ASN A 71 2.91 -4.94 14.51
N LYS A 72 4.08 -4.28 14.45
CA LYS A 72 4.97 -4.15 15.60
C LYS A 72 4.69 -2.82 16.30
N SER A 73 4.28 -2.90 17.56
CA SER A 73 4.22 -1.72 18.44
C SER A 73 5.61 -1.12 18.57
N VAL A 74 5.68 0.20 18.50
CA VAL A 74 6.89 0.98 18.77
C VAL A 74 6.62 1.95 19.90
N ASP A 75 7.70 2.52 20.43
CA ASP A 75 7.62 3.56 21.45
C ASP A 75 6.94 4.81 20.90
N ASP A 76 6.53 5.69 21.81
CA ASP A 76 5.94 6.98 21.47
C ASP A 76 6.89 7.78 20.56
N ILE A 77 6.31 8.45 19.56
CA ILE A 77 7.05 9.21 18.55
C ILE A 77 7.00 10.68 18.91
N ASN A 78 8.16 11.29 19.18
CA ASN A 78 8.27 12.74 19.32
C ASN A 78 8.47 13.38 17.94
N LEU A 79 7.48 14.13 17.46
CA LEU A 79 7.55 14.79 16.16
C LEU A 79 8.56 15.94 16.12
N ASP A 80 9.04 16.42 17.28
CA ASP A 80 10.12 17.40 17.33
C ASP A 80 11.47 16.81 16.91
N ASP A 81 11.62 15.48 16.90
CA ASP A 81 12.82 14.85 16.36
C ASP A 81 12.93 15.10 14.84
N ASP A 82 14.07 15.60 14.38
CA ASP A 82 14.33 15.97 12.98
C ASP A 82 14.25 14.80 11.98
N LYS A 83 14.17 13.57 12.46
CA LYS A 83 14.05 12.37 11.62
C LYS A 83 12.63 12.11 11.12
N TYR A 84 11.63 12.80 11.64
CA TYR A 84 10.24 12.59 11.25
C TYR A 84 9.74 13.65 10.27
N ASP A 85 9.07 13.19 9.23
CA ASP A 85 8.50 14.04 8.18
C ASP A 85 7.09 13.55 7.80
N ASN A 86 6.39 14.40 7.07
CA ASN A 86 5.15 14.06 6.45
C ASN A 86 5.35 12.95 5.41
N PRO A 87 4.59 11.85 5.48
CA PRO A 87 4.59 10.84 4.41
C PRO A 87 4.32 11.42 3.02
N ASP A 88 3.59 12.55 2.92
CA ASP A 88 3.37 13.23 1.66
C ASP A 88 4.59 13.96 1.08
N ASN A 89 5.61 14.24 1.89
CA ASN A 89 6.86 14.83 1.43
C ASN A 89 7.85 13.77 0.94
N CYS A 90 7.59 12.50 1.24
CA CYS A 90 8.51 11.42 0.94
C CYS A 90 8.50 11.01 -0.55
N PRO A 91 9.69 10.75 -1.13
CA PRO A 91 9.79 10.18 -2.46
C PRO A 91 9.29 8.73 -2.46
N GLY A 92 8.62 8.30 -3.53
CA GLY A 92 8.20 6.91 -3.69
C GLY A 92 6.72 6.61 -3.43
N LYS A 93 5.85 7.62 -3.49
CA LYS A 93 4.40 7.40 -3.52
C LYS A 93 4.02 6.52 -4.71
N ARG A 94 3.22 5.50 -4.44
CA ARG A 94 2.73 4.54 -5.45
C ARG A 94 1.22 4.42 -5.34
N TYR A 95 0.60 3.87 -6.38
CA TYR A 95 -0.84 3.64 -6.44
C TYR A 95 -1.16 2.15 -6.37
N ALA A 96 -2.22 1.82 -5.66
CA ALA A 96 -2.77 0.47 -5.60
C ALA A 96 -4.28 0.50 -5.70
N TYR A 97 -4.85 -0.50 -6.38
CA TYR A 97 -6.29 -0.70 -6.38
C TYR A 97 -6.70 -1.34 -5.05
N VAL A 98 -7.29 -0.53 -4.17
CA VAL A 98 -7.83 -1.00 -2.89
C VAL A 98 -9.15 -1.71 -3.16
N SER A 99 -9.27 -2.94 -2.66
CA SER A 99 -10.46 -3.79 -2.85
C SER A 99 -11.23 -4.05 -1.57
N SER A 100 -10.71 -3.62 -0.42
CA SER A 100 -11.38 -3.75 0.87
C SER A 100 -12.38 -2.61 1.10
N ASN A 101 -13.57 -2.95 1.60
CA ASN A 101 -14.57 -1.99 2.06
C ASN A 101 -14.23 -1.33 3.41
N SER A 102 -13.18 -1.83 4.09
CA SER A 102 -12.71 -1.33 5.37
C SER A 102 -11.19 -1.54 5.48
N CYS A 103 -10.51 -0.58 6.10
CA CYS A 103 -9.08 -0.67 6.36
C CYS A 103 -8.83 -0.84 7.87
N SER A 104 -7.58 -1.03 8.28
CA SER A 104 -7.21 -1.38 9.64
C SER A 104 -6.01 -0.57 10.14
N LEU A 105 -5.88 -0.45 11.45
CA LEU A 105 -4.71 0.16 12.07
C LEU A 105 -3.46 -0.71 11.87
N LEU A 106 -3.62 -2.03 11.88
CA LEU A 106 -2.54 -2.99 11.75
C LEU A 106 -2.56 -3.68 10.38
N SER A 107 -1.38 -4.07 9.90
CA SER A 107 -1.20 -4.73 8.60
C SER A 107 -1.72 -6.18 8.56
N ASP A 108 -1.99 -6.82 9.69
CA ASP A 108 -2.67 -8.12 9.77
C ASP A 108 -4.20 -8.02 9.62
N GLY A 109 -4.76 -6.80 9.57
CA GLY A 109 -6.19 -6.57 9.47
C GLY A 109 -6.92 -6.37 10.81
N VAL A 110 -6.20 -6.39 11.94
CA VAL A 110 -6.74 -6.15 13.27
C VAL A 110 -6.97 -4.65 13.50
N ASN A 111 -7.92 -4.30 14.38
CA ASN A 111 -8.30 -2.92 14.71
C ASN A 111 -8.82 -2.16 13.49
N LYS A 112 -9.99 -2.55 12.99
CA LYS A 112 -10.63 -1.92 11.82
C LYS A 112 -10.85 -0.43 12.05
N ILE A 113 -10.43 0.37 11.08
CA ILE A 113 -10.72 1.79 10.99
C ILE A 113 -12.02 1.90 10.20
N SER A 114 -13.10 2.29 10.90
CA SER A 114 -14.43 2.38 10.32
C SER A 114 -14.54 3.57 9.38
N GLY A 115 -14.23 3.36 8.10
CA GLY A 115 -14.49 4.30 7.01
C GLY A 115 -14.97 3.54 5.77
N LYS A 116 -15.97 4.07 5.04
CA LYS A 116 -16.38 3.47 3.75
C LYS A 116 -15.28 3.74 2.73
N THR A 117 -14.44 2.74 2.49
CA THR A 117 -13.54 2.74 1.34
C THR A 117 -14.28 2.09 0.19
N LEU A 118 -14.71 2.86 -0.81
CA LEU A 118 -15.13 2.26 -2.08
C LEU A 118 -13.87 1.70 -2.76
N SER A 119 -13.99 0.53 -3.40
CA SER A 119 -12.87 0.00 -4.17
C SER A 119 -12.44 1.02 -5.22
N LYS A 120 -11.20 1.51 -5.10
CA LYS A 120 -10.67 2.61 -5.91
C LYS A 120 -9.15 2.60 -5.90
N ASP A 121 -8.59 3.31 -6.86
CA ASP A 121 -7.16 3.61 -6.88
C ASP A 121 -6.81 4.54 -5.71
N ALA A 122 -5.79 4.14 -4.98
CA ALA A 122 -5.38 4.79 -3.75
C ALA A 122 -3.86 4.97 -3.73
N LEU A 123 -3.44 6.12 -3.24
CA LEU A 123 -2.04 6.34 -2.90
C LEU A 123 -1.69 5.48 -1.68
N TYR A 124 -0.55 4.83 -1.71
CA TYR A 124 -0.03 4.10 -0.56
C TYR A 124 1.40 4.51 -0.21
N TYR A 125 1.70 4.39 1.08
CA TYR A 125 2.92 4.83 1.74
C TYR A 125 3.82 3.66 2.17
N ASP A 126 3.24 2.48 2.45
CA ASP A 126 3.97 1.23 2.72
C ASP A 126 3.18 0.02 2.16
N MET A 127 3.86 -1.10 1.95
CA MET A 127 3.27 -2.37 1.50
C MET A 127 3.77 -3.52 2.37
N ASP A 128 2.81 -4.31 2.86
CA ASP A 128 3.05 -5.59 3.52
C ASP A 128 2.62 -6.70 2.56
N THR A 129 3.61 -7.31 1.90
CA THR A 129 3.39 -8.41 0.96
C THR A 129 3.02 -9.73 1.64
N THR A 130 3.40 -9.91 2.92
CA THR A 130 3.05 -11.09 3.71
C THR A 130 1.55 -11.11 4.01
N ASN A 131 1.01 -9.98 4.47
CA ASN A 131 -0.41 -9.84 4.77
C ASN A 131 -1.26 -9.36 3.58
N LYS A 132 -0.63 -9.08 2.44
CA LYS A 132 -1.26 -8.58 1.20
C LYS A 132 -2.06 -7.29 1.44
N ARG A 133 -1.44 -6.33 2.15
CA ARG A 133 -2.04 -5.03 2.44
C ARG A 133 -1.11 -3.88 2.05
N VAL A 134 -1.72 -2.73 1.81
CA VAL A 134 -1.04 -1.46 1.57
C VAL A 134 -1.50 -0.44 2.60
N LEU A 135 -0.57 0.37 3.10
CA LEU A 135 -0.85 1.46 4.02
C LEU A 135 -1.25 2.70 3.22
N THR A 136 -2.49 3.10 3.33
CA THR A 136 -3.07 4.26 2.63
C THR A 136 -3.45 5.34 3.64
N GLU A 137 -4.01 6.44 3.15
CA GLU A 137 -4.66 7.47 3.97
C GLU A 137 -5.93 6.97 4.71
N TRP A 138 -6.37 5.74 4.48
CA TRP A 138 -7.44 5.10 5.27
C TRP A 138 -6.90 4.06 6.26
N GLY A 139 -5.59 3.88 6.33
CA GLY A 139 -4.91 2.81 7.06
C GLY A 139 -4.55 1.63 6.14
N TRP A 140 -4.34 0.46 6.76
CA TRP A 140 -3.95 -0.76 6.06
C TRP A 140 -5.15 -1.39 5.35
N CYS A 141 -5.12 -1.41 4.02
CA CYS A 141 -6.21 -1.90 3.18
C CYS A 141 -5.78 -3.12 2.37
N THR A 142 -6.73 -4.00 2.04
CA THR A 142 -6.47 -5.10 1.09
C THR A 142 -6.42 -4.55 -0.32
N TYR A 143 -5.41 -4.94 -1.09
CA TYR A 143 -5.25 -4.52 -2.48
C TYR A 143 -5.30 -5.70 -3.45
N ARG A 144 -5.54 -5.39 -4.73
CA ARG A 144 -5.50 -6.36 -5.84
C ARG A 144 -4.17 -6.25 -6.57
N TYR A 145 -3.26 -7.18 -6.26
CA TYR A 145 -1.92 -7.24 -6.87
C TYR A 145 -1.97 -7.47 -8.39
N ASP A 146 -2.89 -8.33 -8.84
CA ASP A 146 -3.11 -8.70 -10.23
C ASP A 146 -3.44 -7.49 -11.13
N GLN A 147 -4.13 -6.49 -10.60
CA GLN A 147 -4.41 -5.25 -11.33
C GLN A 147 -3.24 -4.27 -11.36
N MET A 148 -2.29 -4.35 -10.42
CA MET A 148 -1.12 -3.48 -10.41
C MET A 148 -0.07 -3.95 -11.41
N ASP A 149 0.37 -5.21 -11.34
CA ASP A 149 1.42 -5.73 -12.23
C ASP A 149 0.95 -5.80 -13.69
N SER A 150 -0.34 -6.05 -13.93
CA SER A 150 -0.87 -6.11 -15.30
C SER A 150 -1.07 -4.71 -15.93
N ASN A 151 -1.21 -3.67 -15.11
CA ASN A 151 -1.52 -2.30 -15.58
C ASN A 151 -0.50 -1.27 -15.12
N TRP A 152 0.70 -1.66 -14.68
CA TRP A 152 1.66 -0.75 -14.04
C TRP A 152 1.99 0.48 -14.91
N MET A 153 1.97 0.32 -16.25
CA MET A 153 2.22 1.40 -17.19
C MET A 153 1.13 2.48 -17.19
N SER A 154 -0.11 2.19 -16.79
CA SER A 154 -1.18 3.20 -16.73
C SER A 154 -1.00 4.22 -15.60
N TYR A 155 -0.05 3.98 -14.69
CA TYR A 155 0.29 4.89 -13.59
C TYR A 155 1.52 5.75 -13.89
N VAL A 156 2.15 5.56 -15.05
CA VAL A 156 3.27 6.37 -15.53
C VAL A 156 2.72 7.60 -16.25
N LYS A 157 3.35 8.77 -16.11
CA LYS A 157 2.88 9.98 -16.80
C LYS A 157 3.00 9.82 -18.32
N ASP A 158 1.94 10.21 -19.04
CA ASP A 158 1.84 10.07 -20.50
C ASP A 158 2.88 10.89 -21.29
N ASP A 159 3.50 11.90 -20.66
CA ASP A 159 4.52 12.75 -21.29
C ASP A 159 5.94 12.16 -21.27
N LEU A 160 6.15 11.07 -20.53
CA LEU A 160 7.43 10.38 -20.49
C LEU A 160 7.65 9.57 -21.77
N LYS A 161 8.85 9.68 -22.33
CA LYS A 161 9.31 8.80 -23.41
C LYS A 161 9.70 7.44 -22.83
N LEU A 162 9.61 6.39 -23.65
CA LEU A 162 9.90 5.01 -23.23
C LEU A 162 11.27 4.84 -22.56
N ASN A 163 12.30 5.53 -23.06
CA ASN A 163 13.66 5.48 -22.52
C ASN A 163 13.85 6.25 -21.20
N GLN A 164 12.80 6.90 -20.68
CA GLN A 164 12.77 7.58 -19.39
C GLN A 164 12.04 6.74 -18.33
N ILE A 165 11.49 5.58 -18.72
CA ILE A 165 10.76 4.67 -17.84
C ILE A 165 11.69 3.50 -17.50
N ASN A 166 11.75 3.14 -16.22
CA ASN A 166 12.43 1.91 -15.79
C ASN A 166 11.52 0.71 -16.09
N ILE A 167 11.82 -0.03 -17.16
CA ILE A 167 11.00 -1.14 -17.64
C ILE A 167 11.65 -2.46 -17.21
N PRO A 168 10.96 -3.33 -16.45
CA PRO A 168 11.46 -4.68 -16.18
C PRO A 168 11.46 -5.50 -17.48
N GLY A 169 12.52 -6.27 -17.69
CA GLY A 169 12.66 -7.18 -18.83
C GLY A 169 13.07 -8.57 -18.37
N THR A 170 12.77 -9.58 -19.18
CA THR A 170 13.26 -10.95 -18.97
C THR A 170 14.26 -11.28 -20.07
N HIS A 171 15.39 -11.87 -19.68
CA HIS A 171 16.33 -12.47 -20.62
C HIS A 171 15.80 -13.86 -21.01
N ASP A 172 15.83 -14.19 -22.31
CA ASP A 172 15.35 -15.47 -22.86
C ASP A 172 13.93 -15.87 -22.42
N SER A 173 12.97 -14.96 -22.56
CA SER A 173 11.58 -15.11 -22.07
C SER A 173 10.88 -16.40 -22.52
N GLY A 174 11.33 -17.04 -23.60
CA GLY A 174 10.78 -18.30 -24.13
C GLY A 174 11.33 -19.58 -23.48
N THR A 175 12.23 -19.50 -22.51
CA THR A 175 12.92 -20.68 -21.95
C THR A 175 12.18 -21.37 -20.80
N TYR A 176 11.00 -20.86 -20.42
CA TYR A 176 10.22 -21.37 -19.27
C TYR A 176 9.77 -22.83 -19.40
N ASP A 177 9.75 -23.39 -20.61
CA ASP A 177 9.29 -24.77 -20.85
C ASP A 177 10.37 -25.74 -21.33
N ILE A 178 11.60 -25.25 -21.56
CA ILE A 178 12.68 -26.07 -22.10
C ILE A 178 13.00 -27.23 -21.17
N SER A 179 13.05 -27.01 -19.85
CA SER A 179 13.31 -28.06 -18.85
C SER A 179 12.28 -29.20 -18.86
N LYS A 180 11.03 -28.93 -19.30
CA LYS A 180 10.01 -29.98 -19.45
C LYS A 180 10.26 -30.82 -20.70
N SER A 181 10.71 -30.21 -21.80
CA SER A 181 11.08 -30.94 -23.01
C SER A 181 12.23 -31.92 -22.77
N TRP A 182 13.29 -31.50 -22.06
CA TRP A 182 14.41 -32.39 -21.73
C TRP A 182 14.00 -33.55 -20.82
N LYS A 183 13.05 -33.32 -19.91
CA LYS A 183 12.53 -34.37 -19.03
C LYS A 183 11.68 -35.38 -19.80
N LEU A 184 10.86 -34.91 -20.74
CA LEU A 184 10.04 -35.77 -21.59
C LEU A 184 10.91 -36.65 -22.51
N ASP A 185 11.94 -36.07 -23.13
CA ASP A 185 12.87 -36.81 -24.00
C ASP A 185 13.67 -37.85 -23.22
N LYS A 186 14.08 -37.52 -21.99
CA LYS A 186 14.76 -38.47 -21.10
C LYS A 186 13.84 -39.62 -20.73
N ASP A 187 12.62 -39.33 -20.27
CA ASP A 187 11.66 -40.36 -19.88
C ASP A 187 11.26 -41.27 -21.07
N LEU A 188 11.16 -40.72 -22.29
CA LEU A 188 10.97 -41.50 -23.52
C LEU A 188 12.18 -42.38 -23.84
N SER A 189 13.40 -41.85 -23.72
CA SER A 189 14.63 -42.60 -23.98
C SER A 189 14.83 -43.76 -22.99
N ASP A 190 14.56 -43.53 -21.71
CA ASP A 190 14.66 -44.55 -20.66
C ASP A 190 13.58 -45.64 -20.84
N ALA A 191 12.36 -45.27 -21.24
CA ALA A 191 11.30 -46.24 -21.54
C ALA A 191 11.61 -47.11 -22.77
N VAL A 192 12.20 -46.54 -23.82
CA VAL A 192 12.65 -47.29 -25.01
C VAL A 192 13.77 -48.27 -24.65
N LEU A 193 14.75 -47.83 -23.85
CA LEU A 193 15.87 -48.68 -23.42
C LEU A 193 15.42 -49.83 -22.50
N MET A 194 14.45 -49.60 -21.61
CA MET A 194 13.87 -50.65 -20.76
C MET A 194 13.01 -51.66 -21.55
N GLY A 195 12.33 -51.23 -22.61
CA GLY A 195 11.55 -52.12 -23.48
C GLY A 195 12.39 -53.03 -24.38
N SER A 196 13.63 -52.65 -24.70
CA SER A 196 14.57 -53.46 -25.49
C SER A 196 15.27 -54.57 -24.71
N ASN A 197 15.36 -54.48 -23.38
CA ASN A 197 16.08 -55.47 -22.55
C ASN A 197 15.21 -56.65 -22.07
N ASN A 198 13.92 -56.67 -22.39
CA ASN A 198 12.98 -57.76 -22.03
C ASN A 198 12.62 -58.69 -23.21
N ARG A 199 13.43 -58.72 -24.26
CA ARG A 199 13.29 -59.65 -25.40
C ARG A 199 14.46 -60.62 -25.47
N TYR A 200 14.59 -61.51 -24.50
CA TYR A 200 15.25 -62.81 -24.61
C TYR A 200 14.61 -63.79 -23.62
#